data_AF-A0A367GCH3-F1
#
_entry.id   AF-A0A367GCH3-F1
#
_cell.length_a   1.000
_cell.length_b   1.000
_cell.length_c   1.000
_cell.angle_alpha   90.00
_cell.angle_beta   90.00
_cell.angle_gamma   90.00
#
_symmetry.space_group_name_H-M   'P 1'
#
loop_
_entity.id
_entity.type
_entity.pdbx_description
1 polymer ?
#
loop_
_entity_poly.entity_id
_entity_poly.type
_entity_poly.pdbx_seq_one_letter_code
_entity_poly.pdbx_strand_id
1 'polypeptide(L)' 'MILHINNSEYDYHTLVKVAEMAGLAGFVGFHESEDGYIVSFPDTENTQALINDYKARLRDLENNIWQY' A
#
# COMPACT_ATOMS: atom_id res chain seq x y z
N MET A 1 0.44 -6.01 11.45
CA MET A 1 1.79 -5.96 10.82
C MET A 1 1.99 -4.63 10.09
N ILE A 2 3.23 -4.14 9.93
CA ILE A 2 3.53 -2.86 9.25
C ILE A 2 4.31 -3.06 7.95
N LEU A 3 4.09 -2.18 6.99
CA LEU A 3 4.84 -2.07 5.73
C LEU A 3 5.40 -0.65 5.61
N HIS A 4 6.72 -0.53 5.47
CA HIS A 4 7.37 0.74 5.15
C HIS A 4 7.43 0.91 3.64
N ILE A 5 7.12 2.11 3.17
CA ILE A 5 7.17 2.51 1.77
C ILE A 5 7.95 3.81 1.70
N ASN A 6 8.95 3.87 0.83
CA ASN A 6 9.72 5.10 0.66
C ASN A 6 8.95 6.12 -0.19
N ASN A 7 9.08 7.41 0.10
CA ASN A 7 8.43 8.45 -0.71
C ASN A 7 8.96 8.54 -2.15
N SER A 8 10.14 7.96 -2.43
CA SER A 8 10.69 7.84 -3.78
C SER A 8 9.99 6.75 -4.61
N GLU A 9 9.30 5.80 -3.96
CA GLU A 9 8.59 4.70 -4.61
C GLU A 9 7.14 5.09 -4.90
N TYR A 10 6.40 5.51 -3.87
CA TYR A 10 4.99 5.87 -3.98
C TYR A 10 4.64 7.08 -3.13
N ASP A 11 3.81 7.96 -3.68
CA ASP A 11 3.20 9.05 -2.94
C ASP A 11 1.98 8.58 -2.12
N TYR A 12 1.55 9.40 -1.16
CA TYR A 12 0.41 9.11 -0.29
C TYR A 12 -0.90 8.81 -1.03
N HIS A 13 -1.20 9.54 -2.12
CA HIS A 13 -2.45 9.36 -2.87
C HIS A 13 -2.46 8.00 -3.58
N THR A 14 -1.31 7.58 -4.10
CA THR A 14 -1.14 6.25 -4.67
C THR A 14 -1.43 5.15 -3.64
N LEU A 15 -0.91 5.29 -2.42
CA LEU A 15 -1.13 4.34 -1.33
C LEU A 15 -2.62 4.22 -0.94
N VAL A 16 -3.29 5.37 -0.77
CA VAL A 16 -4.73 5.39 -0.46
C VAL A 16 -5.55 4.73 -1.56
N LYS A 17 -5.28 5.07 -2.82
CA LYS A 17 -5.99 4.51 -3.97
C LYS A 17 -5.83 3.00 -4.08
N VAL A 18 -4.63 2.47 -3.84
CA VAL A 18 -4.42 1.02 -3.86
C VAL A 18 -5.15 0.33 -2.71
N ALA A 19 -5.22 0.93 -1.53
CA ALA A 19 -6.03 0.39 -0.44
C ALA A 19 -7.53 0.37 -0.79
N GLU A 20 -8.05 1.39 -1.47
CA GLU A 20 -9.42 1.38 -1.99
C GLU A 20 -9.64 0.24 -3.00
N MET A 21 -8.72 0.07 -3.95
CA MET A 21 -8.79 -1.01 -4.95
C MET A 21 -8.68 -2.41 -4.35
N ALA A 22 -7.97 -2.55 -3.23
CA ALA A 22 -7.85 -3.79 -2.47
C ALA A 22 -9.03 -4.04 -1.52
N GLY A 23 -9.98 -3.11 -1.41
CA GLY A 23 -11.07 -3.20 -0.42
C GLY A 23 -10.61 -3.03 1.03
N LEU A 24 -9.44 -2.41 1.23
CA LEU A 24 -8.79 -2.21 2.52
C LEU A 24 -9.01 -0.79 3.10
N ALA A 25 -9.73 0.07 2.39
CA ALA A 25 -10.07 1.41 2.90
C ALA A 25 -10.78 1.31 4.26
N GLY A 26 -10.24 2.00 5.27
CA GLY A 26 -10.72 1.95 6.65
C GLY A 26 -10.24 0.74 7.47
N PHE A 27 -9.58 -0.24 6.85
CA PHE A 27 -8.96 -1.39 7.54
C PHE A 27 -7.45 -1.22 7.73
N VAL A 28 -6.78 -0.52 6.81
CA VAL A 28 -5.36 -0.18 6.93
C VAL A 28 -5.19 1.25 7.43
N GLY A 29 -4.18 1.47 8.27
CA GLY A 29 -3.77 2.80 8.70
C GLY A 29 -2.60 3.32 7.90
N PHE A 30 -2.53 4.65 7.75
CA PHE A 30 -1.42 5.32 7.06
C PHE A 30 -0.80 6.35 7.99
N HIS A 31 0.51 6.31 8.14
CA HIS A 31 1.28 7.26 8.93
C HIS A 31 2.49 7.74 8.12
N GLU A 32 2.78 9.04 8.16
CA GLU A 32 3.99 9.60 7.55
C GLU A 32 5.22 9.26 8.42
N SER A 33 6.34 8.95 7.77
CA SER A 33 7.67 8.79 8.37
C SER A 33 8.67 9.74 7.71
N GLU A 34 9.86 9.86 8.28
CA GLU A 34 10.90 10.79 7.79
C GLU A 34 11.25 10.58 6.29
N ASP A 35 11.23 9.34 5.83
CA ASP A 35 11.61 8.92 4.48
C ASP A 35 10.43 8.36 3.65
N GLY A 36 9.19 8.47 4.12
CA GLY A 36 8.06 7.89 3.43
C GLY A 36 6.83 7.66 4.30
N TYR A 37 6.27 6.46 4.21
CA TYR A 37 5.00 6.12 4.82
C TYR A 37 5.04 4.73 5.46
N ILE A 38 4.35 4.61 6.59
CA ILE A 38 4.06 3.35 7.27
C ILE A 38 2.61 3.00 7.01
N VAL A 39 2.38 1.85 6.37
CA VAL A 39 1.06 1.25 6.17
C VAL A 39 0.86 0.16 7.22
N SER A 40 -0.11 0.33 8.11
CA SER A 40 -0.43 -0.64 9.15
C SER A 40 -1.60 -1.53 8.74
N PHE A 41 -1.38 -2.84 8.79
CA PHE A 41 -2.38 -3.87 8.50
C PHE A 41 -2.88 -4.48 9.81
N PRO A 42 -4.15 -4.93 9.86
CA PRO A 42 -4.67 -5.67 11.00
C PRO A 42 -3.80 -6.89 11.26
N ASP A 43 -3.70 -7.33 12.52
CA ASP A 43 -2.88 -8.48 12.90
C ASP A 43 -3.77 -9.72 13.01
N THR A 44 -3.82 -10.49 11.93
CA THR A 44 -4.70 -11.65 11.73
C THR A 44 -3.94 -12.74 10.97
N GLU A 45 -4.50 -13.94 10.91
CA GLU A 45 -3.92 -15.06 10.14
C GLU A 45 -3.77 -14.74 8.64
N ASN A 46 -4.60 -13.85 8.10
CA ASN A 46 -4.59 -13.46 6.68
C ASN A 46 -3.70 -12.26 6.35
N THR A 47 -3.06 -11.65 7.34
CA THR A 47 -2.34 -10.37 7.16
C THR A 47 -1.26 -10.43 6.09
N GLN A 48 -0.53 -11.55 5.99
CA GLN A 48 0.48 -11.70 4.96
C GLN A 48 -0.10 -11.74 3.55
N ALA A 49 -1.28 -12.35 3.37
CA ALA A 49 -1.98 -12.38 2.09
C ALA A 49 -2.45 -10.97 1.68
N LEU A 50 -2.97 -10.20 2.64
CA LEU A 50 -3.38 -8.80 2.41
C LEU A 50 -2.19 -7.92 2.00
N ILE A 51 -1.04 -8.08 2.66
CA ILE A 51 0.19 -7.35 2.32
C ILE A 51 0.67 -7.71 0.91
N ASN A 52 0.60 -9.00 0.56
CA ASN A 52 1.04 -9.45 -0.77
C ASN A 52 0.12 -8.92 -1.89
N ASP A 53 -1.20 -8.95 -1.70
CA ASP A 53 -2.17 -8.38 -2.65
C ASP A 53 -1.97 -6.87 -2.79
N TYR A 54 -1.80 -6.15 -1.68
CA TYR A 54 -1.53 -4.70 -1.69
C TYR A 54 -0.26 -4.34 -2.45
N LYS A 55 0.84 -5.07 -2.23
CA LYS A 55 2.10 -4.88 -2.98
C LYS A 55 1.96 -5.19 -4.47
N ALA A 56 1.20 -6.23 -4.83
CA ALA A 56 0.96 -6.58 -6.23
C ALA A 56 0.24 -5.44 -6.96
N ARG A 57 -0.79 -4.86 -6.32
CA ARG A 57 -1.56 -3.73 -6.88
C ARG A 57 -0.75 -2.44 -7.01
N LEU A 58 0.14 -2.15 -6.06
CA LEU A 58 1.09 -1.04 -6.19
C LEU A 58 1.94 -1.19 -7.46
N ARG A 59 2.52 -2.38 -7.65
CA ARG A 59 3.32 -2.71 -8.84
C ARG A 59 2.50 -2.68 -10.13
N ASP A 60 1.26 -3.17 -10.10
CA ASP A 60 0.38 -3.14 -11.26
C ASP A 60 0.02 -1.70 -11.66
N LEU A 61 -0.13 -0.80 -10.69
CA LEU A 61 -0.38 0.61 -10.97
C LEU A 61 0.82 1.27 -11.66
N GLU A 62 2.06 0.94 -11.26
CA GLU A 62 3.26 1.36 -12.00
C GLU A 62 3.18 0.89 -13.45
N ASN A 63 2.95 -0.41 -13.65
CA ASN A 63 2.96 -1.01 -14.99
C ASN A 63 1.86 -0.45 -15.90
N ASN A 64 0.72 -0.01 -15.35
CA ASN A 64 -0.37 0.57 -16.12
C ASN A 64 -0.19 2.06 -16.45
N ILE A 65 0.70 2.78 -15.76
CA ILE A 65 0.98 4.21 -16.03
C ILE A 65 2.13 4.37 -17.06
N TRP A 66 3.03 3.40 -17.18
CA TRP A 66 4.21 3.46 -18.08
C TRP A 66 4.06 2.68 -19.42
N GLN A 67 2.84 2.24 -19.79
CA GLN A 67 2.57 1.50 -21.04
C GLN A 67 1.89 2.34 -22.15
N TYR A 68 1.94 3.67 -22.07
CA TYR A 68 1.50 4.57 -23.15
C TYR A 68 2.59 5.56 -23.56
#